data_AF-A0A1A8GW12-F1
#
_entry.id   AF-A0A1A8GW12-F1
#
_cell.length_a   1.000
_cell.length_b   1.000
_cell.length_c   1.000
_cell.angle_alpha   90.00
_cell.angle_beta   90.00
_cell.angle_gamma   90.00
#
_symmetry.space_group_name_H-M   'P 1'
#
loop_
_entity.id
_entity.type
_entity.pdbx_description
1 polymer ?
#
loop_
_entity_poly.entity_id
_entity_poly.type
_entity_poly.pdbx_seq_one_letter_code
_entity_poly.pdbx_strand_id
1 'polypeptide(L)' 'VTLGGNPYPGIAPERLFNLLKTGYRMERPENCSEEMYNLMLRCWKQESDKRPTFSDISKELERMMVKSRDYLD' A
#
# COMPACT_ATOMS: atom_id res chain seq x y z
N VAL A 1 9.71 -4.54 1.88
CA VAL A 1 8.74 -4.93 2.95
C VAL A 1 9.26 -4.35 4.25
N THR A 2 8.41 -3.73 5.07
CA THR A 2 8.84 -3.08 6.33
C THR A 2 9.15 -4.06 7.46
N LEU A 3 8.89 -5.37 7.26
CA LEU A 3 9.15 -6.46 8.20
C LEU A 3 8.65 -6.17 9.63
N GLY A 4 7.50 -5.51 9.76
CA GLY A 4 6.91 -5.13 11.05
C GLY A 4 7.28 -3.73 11.56
N GLY A 5 7.90 -2.88 10.74
CA GLY A 5 8.19 -1.50 11.10
C GLY A 5 6.95 -0.65 11.40
N ASN A 6 7.11 0.32 12.30
CA ASN A 6 6.02 1.22 12.72
C ASN A 6 5.53 2.09 11.55
N PRO A 7 4.20 2.23 11.35
CA PRO A 7 3.65 3.11 10.34
C PRO A 7 3.89 4.58 10.71
N TYR A 8 4.18 5.42 9.71
CA TYR A 8 4.42 6.86 9.87
C TYR A 8 5.47 7.19 10.96
N PRO A 9 6.69 6.61 10.89
CA PRO A 9 7.71 6.85 11.90
C PRO A 9 8.07 8.34 11.97
N GLY A 10 8.18 8.87 13.18
CA GLY A 10 8.49 10.30 13.41
C GLY A 10 7.31 11.26 13.28
N ILE A 11 6.11 10.78 12.94
CA ILE A 11 4.89 11.61 12.90
C ILE A 11 4.10 11.38 14.18
N ALA A 12 3.89 12.45 14.94
CA ALA A 12 3.06 12.40 16.15
C ALA A 12 1.59 12.05 15.80
N PRO A 13 0.91 11.15 16.56
CA PRO A 13 -0.46 10.73 16.27
C PRO A 13 -1.46 11.88 16.10
N GLU A 14 -1.27 12.95 16.87
CA GLU A 14 -2.14 14.14 16.86
C GLU A 14 -2.04 14.92 15.54
N ARG A 15 -0.88 14.83 14.87
CA ARG A 15 -0.64 15.48 13.56
C ARG A 15 -1.04 14.59 12.39
N LEU A 16 -1.01 13.26 12.58
CA LEU A 16 -1.20 12.28 11.52
C LEU A 16 -2.56 12.46 10.83
N PHE A 17 -3.64 12.64 11.59
CA PHE A 17 -4.97 12.80 11.02
C PHE A 17 -5.07 13.97 10.04
N ASN A 18 -4.47 15.11 10.38
CA ASN A 18 -4.45 16.29 9.51
C ASN A 18 -3.59 16.08 8.27
N LEU A 19 -2.45 15.39 8.38
CA LEU A 19 -1.66 15.00 7.19
C LEU A 19 -2.45 14.06 6.26
N LEU A 20 -3.13 13.05 6.81
CA LEU A 20 -3.88 12.11 5.98
C LEU A 20 -4.99 12.81 5.18
N LYS A 21 -5.59 13.87 5.73
CA LYS A 21 -6.59 14.71 5.05
C LYS A 21 -6.05 15.51 3.87
N THR A 22 -4.76 15.84 3.84
CA THR A 22 -4.15 16.52 2.68
C THR A 22 -3.85 15.56 1.54
N GLY A 23 -4.09 14.26 1.74
CA GLY A 23 -3.75 13.21 0.77
C GLY A 23 -2.36 12.60 0.99
N TYR A 24 -1.61 13.07 1.99
CA TYR A 24 -0.32 12.46 2.33
C TYR A 24 -0.47 10.97 2.67
N ARG A 25 0.45 10.14 2.17
CA ARG A 25 0.61 8.73 2.53
C ARG A 25 2.09 8.47 2.75
N MET A 26 2.40 7.51 3.63
CA MET A 26 3.77 7.10 3.91
C MET A 26 4.46 6.65 2.62
N GLU A 27 5.71 7.05 2.44
CA GLU A 27 6.50 6.73 1.26
C GLU A 27 6.67 5.22 1.05
N ARG A 28 6.93 4.84 -0.20
CA ARG A 28 7.20 3.44 -0.56
C ARG A 28 8.44 2.94 0.18
N PRO A 29 8.35 1.84 0.95
CA PRO A 29 9.54 1.21 1.52
C PRO A 29 10.50 0.75 0.41
N GLU A 30 11.81 0.86 0.61
CA GLU A 30 12.84 0.54 -0.39
C GLU A 30 12.61 -0.83 -1.05
N ASN A 31 12.41 -1.86 -0.23
CA ASN A 31 12.22 -3.25 -0.66
C ASN A 31 10.77 -3.61 -1.02
N CYS A 32 9.95 -2.65 -1.43
CA CYS A 32 8.55 -2.88 -1.84
C CYS A 32 8.43 -2.63 -3.34
N SER A 33 7.89 -3.57 -4.12
CA SER A 33 7.68 -3.34 -5.55
C SER A 33 6.73 -2.17 -5.79
N GLU A 34 6.90 -1.48 -6.93
CA GLU A 34 6.02 -0.39 -7.32
C GLU A 34 4.56 -0.87 -7.48
N GLU A 35 4.37 -2.07 -8.04
CA GLU A 35 3.05 -2.69 -8.22
C GLU A 35 2.33 -2.90 -6.87
N MET A 36 3.05 -3.42 -5.87
CA MET A 36 2.51 -3.59 -4.51
C MET A 36 2.19 -2.24 -3.86
N TYR A 37 3.07 -1.26 -4.00
CA TYR A 37 2.84 0.08 -3.44
C TYR A 37 1.64 0.78 -4.09
N ASN A 38 1.47 0.63 -5.40
CA ASN A 38 0.32 1.16 -6.13
C ASN A 38 -0.99 0.49 -5.67
N LEU A 39 -0.98 -0.81 -5.37
CA LEU A 39 -2.12 -1.47 -4.73
C LEU A 39 -2.43 -0.85 -3.35
N MET A 40 -1.42 -0.63 -2.51
CA MET A 40 -1.62 0.04 -1.21
C MET A 40 -2.19 1.46 -1.36
N LEU A 41 -1.69 2.26 -2.31
CA LEU A 41 -2.24 3.60 -2.58
C LEU A 41 -3.71 3.57 -3.03
N ARG A 42 -4.12 2.56 -3.80
CA ARG A 42 -5.54 2.36 -4.16
C ARG A 42 -6.38 2.03 -2.93
N CYS A 43 -5.89 1.19 -2.03
CA CYS A 43 -6.55 0.90 -0.75
C CYS A 43 -6.70 2.15 0.14
N TRP A 44 -5.79 3.12 0.00
CA TRP A 44 -5.79 4.34 0.82
C TRP A 44 -6.39 5.57 0.14
N LYS A 45 -7.22 5.41 -0.91
CA LYS A 45 -7.95 6.53 -1.52
C LYS A 45 -8.83 7.25 -0.49
N GLN A 46 -8.91 8.57 -0.63
CA GLN A 46 -9.67 9.41 0.30
C GLN A 46 -11.15 9.07 0.23
N GLU A 47 -11.68 8.98 -0.98
CA GLU A 47 -13.05 8.58 -1.27
C GLU A 47 -13.17 7.06 -1.12
N SER A 48 -14.07 6.62 -0.23
CA SER A 48 -14.19 5.21 0.16
C SER A 48 -14.72 4.33 -0.97
N ASP A 49 -15.56 4.88 -1.82
CA ASP A 49 -16.12 4.24 -3.03
C ASP A 49 -15.08 3.99 -4.13
N LYS A 50 -13.96 4.73 -4.12
CA LYS A 50 -12.84 4.53 -5.05
C LYS A 50 -11.84 3.46 -4.57
N ARG A 51 -12.04 2.88 -3.38
CA ARG A 51 -11.16 1.83 -2.85
C ARG A 51 -11.54 0.49 -3.47
N PRO A 52 -10.56 -0.38 -3.80
CA PRO A 52 -10.84 -1.71 -4.32
C PRO A 52 -11.56 -2.57 -3.26
N THR A 53 -12.39 -3.50 -3.73
CA THR A 53 -12.99 -4.48 -2.84
C THR A 53 -11.94 -5.50 -2.39
N PHE A 54 -12.21 -6.24 -1.31
CA PHE A 54 -11.34 -7.34 -0.90
C PHE A 54 -11.16 -8.39 -2.01
N SER A 55 -12.20 -8.66 -2.80
CA SER A 55 -12.12 -9.59 -3.94
C SER A 55 -11.12 -9.09 -5.00
N ASP A 56 -11.14 -7.80 -5.30
CA ASP A 56 -10.20 -7.20 -6.25
C ASP A 56 -8.76 -7.21 -5.71
N ILE A 57 -8.58 -6.94 -4.42
CA ILE A 57 -7.28 -6.99 -3.75
C ILE A 57 -6.68 -8.40 -3.84
N SER A 58 -7.45 -9.43 -3.46
CA SER A 58 -6.98 -10.82 -3.49
C SER A 58 -6.57 -11.26 -4.90
N LYS A 59 -7.42 -10.99 -5.90
CA LYS A 59 -7.10 -11.32 -7.30
C LYS A 59 -5.83 -10.65 -7.79
N GLU A 60 -5.60 -9.40 -7.40
CA GLU A 60 -4.40 -8.67 -7.80
C GLU A 60 -3.14 -9.24 -7.13
N LEU A 61 -3.23 -9.56 -5.83
CA LEU A 61 -2.13 -10.21 -5.11
C LEU A 61 -1.77 -11.56 -5.72
N GLU A 62 -2.77 -12.38 -6.07
CA GLU A 62 -2.56 -13.66 -6.76
C GLU A 62 -1.80 -13.49 -8.08
N ARG A 63 -2.18 -12.48 -8.90
CA ARG A 63 -1.48 -12.18 -10.16
C ARG A 63 -0.03 -11.76 -9.93
N MET A 64 0.24 -10.93 -8.93
CA MET A 64 1.62 -10.53 -8.58
C MET A 64 2.47 -11.73 -8.18
N MET A 65 1.89 -12.70 -7.47
CA MET A 65 2.59 -13.92 -7.06
C MET A 65 2.90 -14.84 -8.24
N VAL A 66 2.01 -14.96 -9.23
CA VAL A 66 2.27 -15.75 -10.45
C VAL A 66 3.43 -15.15 -11.23
N LYS A 67 3.40 -13.83 -11.51
CA LYS A 67 4.51 -13.15 -12.19
C LYS A 67 5.85 -13.36 -11.51
N SER A 68 5.89 -13.39 -10.18
CA SER A 68 7.13 -13.63 -9.43
C SER A 68 7.70 -15.04 -9.64
N ARG A 69 6.86 -16.03 -9.97
CA ARG A 69 7.29 -17.41 -10.23
C ARG A 69 7.85 -17.56 -11.64
N ASP A 70 7.30 -16.81 -12.60
CA ASP A 70 7.77 -16.82 -13.99
C ASP A 70 9.22 -16.30 -14.17
N TYR A 71 9.82 -15.65 -13.16
CA TYR A 71 11.25 -15.25 -13.16
C TYR A 71 12.21 -16.37 -12.71
N LEU A 72 11.69 -17.49 -12.23
CA LEU A 72 12.47 -18.63 -11.72
C LEU A 72 12.51 -19.83 -12.68
N ASP A 73 11.78 -19.74 -13.80
CA ASP A 73 11.84 -20.65 -14.93
C ASP A 73 12.69 -20.05 -16.08
#